data_AF-A0A5C9AYR1-F1
#
_entry.id   AF-A0A5C9AYR1-F1
#
_cell.length_a   1.000
_cell.length_b   1.000
_cell.length_c   1.000
_cell.angle_alpha   90.00
_cell.angle_beta   90.00
_cell.angle_gamma   90.00
#
_symmetry.space_group_name_H-M   'P 1'
#
loop_
_entity.id
_entity.type
_entity.pdbx_description
1 polymer ?
#
loop_
_entity_poly.entity_id
_entity_poly.type
_entity_poly.pdbx_seq_one_letter_code
_entity_poly.pdbx_strand_id
1 'polypeptide(L)'
;MRFPPFASRAHLEELFNTGLQAMLAAHDELGTHILVLANAVQDAALWHGLRVALEESHTRHAERAGAALRTGRAPAAAADDVTVFLKLMAIGFPHLAAVESRRVPADPMQALPAWELQFNPLRALRPERMSRERVEGIARPFDARGFHFNKPFLDKEVLWRGELAGKPARLLYNKFPFAPLHGLLVPEPEQERPQLLTPEMHDWAWRVAGAAAAAIAGFGLAYNSFGAFASVNHLHFQSFVRDAPLPAQAGAAAYPLAAQRHRDTREAWFHLDALHRAGTAYNLIYDGDGLLLIPRARQGEVALEAWSGGFGWSEMAGVFAVSSRDDFATLDGPALRAALARWAV
;
A
#
# COMPACT_ATOMS: atom_id res chain seq x y z
N MET A 1 -12.53 -5.21 26.35
CA MET A 1 -11.54 -5.62 25.33
C MET A 1 -12.06 -5.17 23.97
N ARG A 2 -11.28 -4.47 23.15
CA ARG A 2 -11.67 -4.22 21.75
C ARG A 2 -11.61 -5.56 21.02
N PHE A 3 -12.61 -5.87 20.20
CA PHE A 3 -12.58 -7.06 19.35
C PHE A 3 -11.37 -7.00 18.40
N PRO A 4 -10.80 -8.15 17.98
CA PRO A 4 -9.76 -8.18 16.97
C PRO A 4 -10.23 -7.55 15.66
N PRO A 5 -9.38 -6.82 14.93
CA PRO A 5 -9.80 -6.08 13.74
C PRO A 5 -10.20 -7.01 12.58
N PHE A 6 -9.74 -8.27 12.60
CA PHE A 6 -9.93 -9.24 11.52
C PHE A 6 -10.94 -10.34 11.88
N ALA A 7 -11.97 -10.02 12.66
CA ALA A 7 -12.99 -10.99 13.10
C ALA A 7 -13.97 -11.42 12.00
N SER A 8 -14.30 -10.52 11.06
CA SER A 8 -15.08 -10.79 9.86
C SER A 8 -14.91 -9.64 8.87
N ARG A 9 -15.27 -9.86 7.60
CA ARG A 9 -15.19 -8.80 6.58
C ARG A 9 -16.09 -7.60 6.94
N ALA A 10 -17.34 -7.87 7.31
CA ALA A 10 -18.30 -6.84 7.69
C ALA A 10 -17.82 -6.02 8.90
N HIS A 11 -17.22 -6.68 9.89
CA HIS A 11 -16.67 -5.98 11.05
C HIS A 11 -15.50 -5.06 10.67
N LEU A 12 -14.59 -5.55 9.81
CA LEU A 12 -13.46 -4.75 9.34
C LEU A 12 -13.95 -3.56 8.50
N GLU A 13 -14.92 -3.77 7.61
CA GLU A 13 -15.55 -2.72 6.80
C GLU A 13 -16.21 -1.65 7.66
N GLU A 14 -17.01 -2.05 8.65
CA GLU A 14 -17.66 -1.14 9.60
C GLU A 14 -16.61 -0.32 10.37
N LEU A 15 -15.63 -1.00 10.98
CA LEU A 15 -14.55 -0.37 11.74
C LEU A 15 -13.78 0.64 10.87
N PHE A 16 -13.42 0.26 9.64
CA PHE A 16 -12.68 1.08 8.69
C PHE A 16 -13.50 2.29 8.23
N ASN A 17 -14.75 2.10 7.84
CA ASN A 17 -15.60 3.15 7.27
C ASN A 17 -16.06 4.15 8.34
N THR A 18 -16.48 3.68 9.50
CA THR A 18 -16.85 4.55 10.63
C THR A 18 -15.66 5.36 11.12
N GLY A 19 -14.46 4.76 11.16
CA GLY A 19 -13.26 5.50 11.53
C GLY A 19 -12.90 6.61 10.54
N LEU A 20 -13.06 6.40 9.23
CA LEU A 20 -12.85 7.45 8.22
C LEU A 20 -13.87 8.58 8.33
N GLN A 21 -15.15 8.25 8.53
CA GLN A 21 -16.22 9.21 8.76
C GLN A 21 -15.95 10.06 10.01
N ALA A 22 -15.63 9.41 11.13
CA ALA A 22 -15.30 10.08 12.38
C ALA A 22 -14.06 10.97 12.24
N MET A 23 -13.03 10.49 11.53
CA MET A 23 -11.80 11.26 11.31
C MET A 23 -12.07 12.52 10.49
N LEU A 24 -12.84 12.41 9.40
CA LEU A 24 -13.22 13.56 8.56
C LEU A 24 -14.06 14.58 9.33
N ALA A 25 -14.94 14.12 10.22
CA ALA A 25 -15.78 15.00 11.03
C ALA A 25 -15.02 15.67 12.18
N ALA A 26 -14.07 14.98 12.81
CA ALA A 26 -13.37 15.44 14.01
C ALA A 26 -12.09 16.22 13.74
N HIS A 27 -11.44 16.01 12.60
CA HIS A 27 -10.12 16.59 12.30
C HIS A 27 -10.12 17.40 11.00
N ASP A 28 -10.18 18.73 11.15
CA ASP A 28 -10.17 19.69 10.05
C ASP A 28 -8.72 20.03 9.60
N GLU A 29 -7.96 18.99 9.25
CA GLU A 29 -6.57 19.06 8.81
C GLU A 29 -6.40 18.58 7.37
N LEU A 30 -5.50 19.21 6.62
CA LEU A 30 -5.24 18.87 5.22
C LEU A 30 -4.82 17.41 5.03
N GLY A 31 -3.98 16.89 5.92
CA GLY A 31 -3.53 15.51 5.89
C GLY A 31 -4.66 14.51 6.08
N THR A 32 -5.60 14.81 6.99
CA THR A 32 -6.82 14.02 7.20
C THR A 32 -7.69 14.02 5.94
N HIS A 33 -7.97 15.19 5.37
CA HIS A 33 -8.76 15.32 4.15
C HIS A 33 -8.18 14.46 3.02
N ILE A 34 -6.86 14.55 2.78
CA ILE A 34 -6.16 13.74 1.76
C ILE A 34 -6.29 12.25 2.05
N LEU A 35 -6.06 11.83 3.31
CA LEU A 35 -6.14 10.42 3.70
C LEU A 35 -7.55 9.85 3.47
N VAL A 36 -8.58 10.55 3.94
CA VAL A 36 -9.96 10.10 3.82
C VAL A 36 -10.38 10.07 2.35
N LEU A 37 -10.04 11.11 1.58
CA LEU A 37 -10.30 11.14 0.14
C LEU A 37 -9.64 9.96 -0.59
N ALA A 38 -8.36 9.70 -0.33
CA ALA A 38 -7.60 8.64 -1.00
C ALA A 38 -8.11 7.24 -0.66
N ASN A 39 -8.66 7.04 0.55
CA ASN A 39 -9.33 5.79 0.94
C ASN A 39 -10.75 5.69 0.36
N ALA A 40 -11.52 6.78 0.38
CA ALA A 40 -12.89 6.79 -0.12
C ALA A 40 -12.98 6.39 -1.59
N VAL A 41 -12.05 6.84 -2.44
CA VAL A 41 -12.07 6.49 -3.86
C VAL A 41 -11.79 5.01 -4.16
N GLN A 42 -11.27 4.23 -3.20
CA GLN A 42 -10.96 2.82 -3.43
C GLN A 42 -12.22 1.95 -3.47
N ASP A 43 -13.33 2.44 -2.92
CA ASP A 43 -14.60 1.73 -2.85
C ASP A 43 -15.75 2.65 -3.30
N ALA A 44 -16.55 2.19 -4.26
CA ALA A 44 -17.58 3.03 -4.87
C ALA A 44 -18.69 3.41 -3.89
N ALA A 45 -19.05 2.53 -2.94
CA ALA A 45 -20.07 2.81 -1.93
C ALA A 45 -19.57 3.81 -0.90
N LEU A 46 -18.33 3.65 -0.43
CA LEU A 46 -17.67 4.59 0.48
C LEU A 46 -17.49 5.97 -0.17
N TRP A 47 -17.04 6.02 -1.43
CA TRP A 47 -16.98 7.25 -2.21
C TRP A 47 -18.33 7.94 -2.26
N HIS A 48 -19.39 7.22 -2.64
CA HIS A 48 -20.74 7.78 -2.71
C HIS A 48 -21.20 8.33 -1.36
N GLY A 49 -20.98 7.58 -0.26
CA GLY A 49 -21.38 7.99 1.08
C GLY A 49 -20.61 9.18 1.65
N LEU A 50 -19.34 9.35 1.28
CA LEU A 50 -18.47 10.43 1.79
C LEU A 50 -18.37 11.64 0.86
N ARG A 51 -18.83 11.54 -0.39
CA ARG A 51 -18.58 12.56 -1.44
C ARG A 51 -18.97 13.97 -1.02
N VAL A 52 -20.17 14.15 -0.48
CA VAL A 52 -20.68 15.48 -0.09
C VAL A 52 -19.81 16.09 1.02
N ALA A 53 -19.55 15.34 2.09
CA ALA A 53 -18.70 15.81 3.19
C ALA A 53 -17.26 16.10 2.74
N LEU A 54 -16.72 15.28 1.83
CA LEU A 54 -15.40 15.50 1.22
C LEU A 54 -15.37 16.74 0.33
N GLU A 55 -16.44 17.03 -0.42
CA GLU A 55 -16.52 18.23 -1.27
C GLU A 55 -16.55 19.51 -0.43
N GLU A 56 -17.34 19.51 0.64
CA GLU A 56 -17.39 20.61 1.61
C GLU A 56 -16.02 20.81 2.28
N SER A 57 -15.39 19.71 2.73
CA SER A 57 -14.03 19.73 3.29
C SER A 57 -13.01 20.27 2.30
N HIS A 58 -13.06 19.81 1.04
CA HIS A 58 -12.18 20.26 -0.02
C HIS A 58 -12.31 21.76 -0.26
N THR A 59 -13.55 22.27 -0.32
CA THR A 59 -13.85 23.69 -0.53
C THR A 59 -13.27 24.55 0.59
N ARG A 60 -13.51 24.17 1.86
CA ARG A 60 -12.94 24.88 3.02
C ARG A 60 -11.41 24.91 2.99
N HIS A 61 -10.77 23.78 2.69
CA HIS A 61 -9.31 23.73 2.61
C HIS A 61 -8.76 24.56 1.44
N ALA A 62 -9.43 24.56 0.28
CA ALA A 62 -9.07 25.37 -0.88
C ALA A 62 -9.17 26.88 -0.60
N GLU A 63 -10.24 27.31 0.08
CA GLU A 63 -10.40 28.70 0.50
C GLU A 63 -9.29 29.14 1.46
N ARG A 64 -8.99 28.33 2.48
CA ARG A 64 -7.91 28.61 3.46
C ARG A 64 -6.53 28.65 2.81
N ALA A 65 -6.22 27.67 1.96
CA ALA A 65 -4.95 27.63 1.23
C ALA A 65 -4.83 28.85 0.30
N GLY A 66 -5.89 29.17 -0.45
CA GLY A 66 -5.94 30.34 -1.32
C GLY A 66 -5.78 31.66 -0.56
N ALA A 67 -6.43 31.81 0.60
CA ALA A 67 -6.31 33.01 1.44
C ALA A 67 -4.87 33.17 1.98
N ALA A 68 -4.25 32.10 2.45
CA ALA A 68 -2.86 32.13 2.90
C ALA A 68 -1.93 32.59 1.76
N LEU A 69 -2.01 31.93 0.61
CA LEU A 69 -1.15 32.21 -0.55
C LEU A 69 -1.33 33.63 -1.11
N ARG A 70 -2.57 34.14 -1.17
CA ARG A 70 -2.85 35.53 -1.58
C ARG A 70 -2.19 36.58 -0.69
N THR A 71 -1.91 36.24 0.57
CA THR A 71 -1.19 37.11 1.52
C THR A 71 0.30 36.80 1.59
N GLY A 72 0.84 36.00 0.68
CA GLY A 72 2.25 35.58 0.68
C GLY A 72 2.62 34.59 1.80
N ARG A 73 1.63 33.96 2.44
CA ARG A 73 1.84 32.98 3.52
C ARG A 73 1.67 31.54 3.00
N ALA A 74 2.43 30.62 3.59
CA ALA A 74 2.25 29.19 3.33
C ALA A 74 0.98 28.66 4.04
N PRO A 75 0.24 27.72 3.44
CA PRO A 75 -0.83 27.00 4.13
C PRO A 75 -0.30 26.27 5.36
N ALA A 76 -1.07 26.27 6.46
CA ALA A 76 -0.68 25.67 7.73
C ALA A 76 -0.87 24.14 7.73
N ALA A 77 0.01 23.42 7.02
CA ALA A 77 0.06 21.96 6.98
C ALA A 77 1.49 21.47 6.66
N ALA A 78 1.72 20.17 6.74
CA ALA A 78 2.98 19.58 6.30
C ALA A 78 3.23 19.89 4.82
N ALA A 79 4.49 20.18 4.44
CA ALA A 79 4.84 20.60 3.08
C ALA A 79 4.36 19.61 2.00
N ASP A 80 4.46 18.31 2.26
CA ASP A 80 3.94 17.27 1.36
C ASP A 80 2.43 17.37 1.17
N ASP A 81 1.69 17.55 2.25
CA ASP A 81 0.23 17.64 2.20
C ASP A 81 -0.21 18.89 1.45
N VAL A 82 0.52 20.00 1.62
CA VAL A 82 0.32 21.21 0.81
C VAL A 82 0.56 20.92 -0.67
N THR A 83 1.68 20.30 -1.02
CA THR A 83 1.97 19.96 -2.43
C THR A 83 0.91 19.04 -3.03
N VAL A 84 0.49 17.99 -2.31
CA VAL A 84 -0.57 17.08 -2.75
C VAL A 84 -1.87 17.85 -2.95
N PHE A 85 -2.27 18.66 -1.97
CA PHE A 85 -3.53 19.37 -2.05
C PHE A 85 -3.57 20.43 -3.14
N LEU A 86 -2.46 21.13 -3.43
CA LEU A 86 -2.39 22.04 -4.57
C LEU A 86 -2.57 21.31 -5.91
N LYS A 87 -2.04 20.09 -6.04
CA LYS A 87 -2.33 19.23 -7.20
C LYS A 87 -3.80 18.82 -7.25
N LEU A 88 -4.42 18.52 -6.10
CA LEU A 88 -5.87 18.25 -6.03
C LEU A 88 -6.72 19.45 -6.45
N MET A 89 -6.34 20.67 -6.04
CA MET A 89 -7.01 21.89 -6.48
C MET A 89 -6.87 22.09 -7.99
N ALA A 90 -5.71 21.77 -8.57
CA ALA A 90 -5.48 21.85 -10.01
C ALA A 90 -6.27 20.79 -10.81
N ILE A 91 -6.42 19.57 -10.26
CA ILE A 91 -7.28 18.52 -10.83
C ILE A 91 -8.75 18.94 -10.75
N GLY A 92 -9.16 19.53 -9.63
CA GLY A 92 -10.54 19.91 -9.33
C GLY A 92 -11.35 18.74 -8.77
N PHE A 93 -12.04 18.98 -7.66
CA PHE A 93 -12.85 17.96 -6.97
C PHE A 93 -13.88 17.26 -7.87
N PRO A 94 -14.61 17.95 -8.80
CA PRO A 94 -15.56 17.29 -9.68
C PRO A 94 -14.97 16.22 -10.62
N HIS A 95 -13.65 16.28 -10.87
CA HIS A 95 -12.93 15.32 -11.71
C HIS A 95 -12.39 14.12 -10.93
N LEU A 96 -12.57 14.09 -9.60
CA LEU A 96 -12.25 12.95 -8.77
C LEU A 96 -13.39 11.92 -8.81
N ALA A 97 -13.02 10.65 -8.88
CA ALA A 97 -13.94 9.54 -8.95
C ALA A 97 -13.36 8.31 -8.23
N ALA A 98 -14.22 7.31 -8.02
CA ALA A 98 -13.78 6.00 -7.57
C ALA A 98 -12.76 5.41 -8.57
N VAL A 99 -11.82 4.61 -8.05
CA VAL A 99 -10.77 3.95 -8.83
C VAL A 99 -11.41 3.03 -9.85
N GLU A 100 -11.03 3.21 -11.11
CA GLU A 100 -11.44 2.34 -12.21
C GLU A 100 -10.39 1.25 -12.41
N SER A 101 -10.85 0.03 -12.70
CA SER A 101 -9.96 -1.09 -12.98
C SER A 101 -10.32 -1.73 -14.31
N ARG A 102 -9.32 -2.20 -15.04
CA ARG A 102 -9.53 -3.10 -16.17
C ARG A 102 -8.57 -4.27 -16.11
N ARG A 103 -9.01 -5.39 -16.70
CA ARG A 103 -8.16 -6.56 -16.89
C ARG A 103 -7.45 -6.48 -18.23
N VAL A 104 -6.15 -6.75 -18.21
CA VAL A 104 -5.39 -7.07 -19.41
C VAL A 104 -5.44 -8.59 -19.56
N PRO A 105 -5.96 -9.11 -20.70
CA PRO A 105 -6.17 -10.55 -20.86
C PRO A 105 -4.90 -11.37 -20.66
N ALA A 106 -5.09 -12.60 -20.19
CA ALA A 106 -4.04 -13.62 -20.16
C ALA A 106 -3.57 -13.94 -21.59
N ASP A 107 -2.34 -14.46 -21.70
CA ASP A 107 -1.84 -15.07 -22.93
C ASP A 107 -1.61 -16.57 -22.67
N PRO A 108 -2.57 -17.44 -23.04
CA PRO A 108 -2.45 -18.87 -22.85
C PRO A 108 -1.31 -19.50 -23.66
N MET A 109 -0.97 -18.94 -24.82
CA MET A 109 0.13 -19.47 -25.65
C MET A 109 1.48 -19.26 -24.97
N GLN A 110 1.61 -18.17 -24.22
CA GLN A 110 2.82 -17.86 -23.45
C GLN A 110 2.70 -18.24 -21.98
N ALA A 111 1.62 -18.91 -21.56
CA ALA A 111 1.33 -19.25 -20.16
C ALA A 111 1.44 -18.04 -19.18
N LEU A 112 1.01 -16.86 -19.64
CA LEU A 112 0.98 -15.63 -18.83
C LEU A 112 -0.38 -15.45 -18.16
N PRO A 113 -0.43 -14.92 -16.92
CA PRO A 113 -1.69 -14.62 -16.27
C PRO A 113 -2.34 -13.38 -16.88
N ALA A 114 -3.61 -13.15 -16.56
CA ALA A 114 -4.23 -11.85 -16.78
C ALA A 114 -3.65 -10.84 -15.78
N TRP A 115 -3.44 -9.60 -16.22
CA TRP A 115 -2.99 -8.49 -15.38
C TRP A 115 -4.15 -7.58 -15.00
N GLU A 116 -3.95 -6.73 -13.99
CA GLU A 116 -4.93 -5.71 -13.61
C GLU A 116 -4.27 -4.33 -13.67
N LEU A 117 -4.94 -3.40 -14.34
CA LEU A 117 -4.58 -1.98 -14.38
C LEU A 117 -5.63 -1.21 -13.58
N GLN A 118 -5.17 -0.27 -12.76
CA GLN A 118 -6.00 0.62 -11.97
C GLN A 118 -5.71 2.07 -12.34
N PHE A 119 -6.73 2.82 -12.73
CA PHE A 119 -6.62 4.27 -12.87
C PHE A 119 -6.78 4.90 -11.49
N ASN A 120 -5.67 5.30 -10.88
CA ASN A 120 -5.62 5.85 -9.54
C ASN A 120 -4.74 7.13 -9.49
N PRO A 121 -5.28 8.28 -9.92
CA PRO A 121 -4.52 9.53 -9.94
C PRO A 121 -4.11 10.00 -8.54
N LEU A 122 -4.90 9.68 -7.50
CA LEU A 122 -4.60 10.07 -6.12
C LEU A 122 -3.35 9.38 -5.57
N ARG A 123 -3.16 8.10 -5.91
CA ARG A 123 -1.95 7.36 -5.52
C ARG A 123 -0.69 7.95 -6.14
N ALA A 124 -0.76 8.47 -7.37
CA ALA A 124 0.38 9.12 -8.03
C ALA A 124 0.75 10.50 -7.43
N LEU A 125 -0.12 11.09 -6.60
CA LEU A 125 0.22 12.31 -5.87
C LEU A 125 1.14 12.05 -4.69
N ARG A 126 1.33 10.79 -4.31
CA ARG A 126 2.21 10.41 -3.20
C ARG A 126 3.60 11.05 -3.36
N PRO A 127 4.14 11.69 -2.30
CA PRO A 127 5.47 12.30 -2.35
C PRO A 127 6.58 11.32 -2.76
N GLU A 128 7.42 11.73 -3.71
CA GLU A 128 8.48 10.91 -4.34
C GLU A 128 9.70 10.65 -3.43
N ARG A 129 9.64 11.05 -2.15
CA ARG A 129 10.80 11.18 -1.24
C ARG A 129 11.75 9.99 -1.17
N MET A 130 11.27 8.78 -1.48
CA MET A 130 12.12 7.58 -1.45
C MET A 130 12.24 6.86 -2.77
N SER A 131 11.36 7.04 -3.77
CA SER A 131 11.31 6.13 -4.93
C SER A 131 12.49 6.25 -5.89
N ARG A 132 13.22 7.37 -5.85
CA ARG A 132 14.38 7.65 -6.73
C ARG A 132 15.74 7.46 -6.08
N GLU A 133 15.79 7.29 -4.76
CA GLU A 133 17.07 7.06 -4.08
C GLU A 133 17.57 5.66 -4.41
N ARG A 134 18.82 5.57 -4.86
CA ARG A 134 19.50 4.28 -5.00
C ARG A 134 19.79 3.75 -3.61
N VAL A 135 19.29 2.56 -3.32
CA VAL A 135 19.45 1.92 -2.02
C VAL A 135 20.56 0.88 -2.09
N GLU A 136 21.49 0.92 -1.14
CA GLU A 136 22.46 -0.14 -0.93
C GLU A 136 21.93 -1.14 0.10
N GLY A 137 22.00 -2.44 -0.24
CA GLY A 137 21.54 -3.53 0.63
C GLY A 137 20.02 -3.57 0.85
N ILE A 138 19.61 -4.28 1.91
CA ILE A 138 18.19 -4.55 2.26
C ILE A 138 17.86 -4.20 3.71
N ALA A 139 18.69 -3.41 4.36
CA ALA A 139 18.46 -2.97 5.73
C ALA A 139 19.12 -1.62 5.98
N ARG A 140 18.50 -0.83 6.86
CA ARG A 140 19.15 0.30 7.53
C ARG A 140 18.67 0.36 8.99
N PRO A 141 19.48 0.89 9.93
CA PRO A 141 19.05 1.08 11.31
C PRO A 141 17.77 1.92 11.40
N PHE A 142 16.93 1.64 12.40
CA PHE A 142 15.76 2.47 12.70
C PHE A 142 16.20 3.91 12.98
N ASP A 143 15.42 4.88 12.50
CA ASP A 143 15.68 6.30 12.71
C ASP A 143 14.49 6.95 13.44
N ALA A 144 14.66 7.16 14.74
CA ALA A 144 13.66 7.80 15.59
C ALA A 144 13.38 9.26 15.20
N ARG A 145 14.30 9.93 14.49
CA ARG A 145 14.11 11.32 14.04
C ARG A 145 13.31 11.36 12.73
N GLY A 146 13.54 10.40 11.84
CA GLY A 146 12.80 10.21 10.60
C GLY A 146 11.32 9.90 10.80
N PHE A 147 10.61 9.64 9.70
CA PHE A 147 9.21 9.20 9.77
C PHE A 147 9.12 7.76 10.30
N HIS A 148 8.23 7.54 11.28
CA HIS A 148 7.91 6.21 11.82
C HIS A 148 6.48 6.23 12.40
N PHE A 149 5.87 5.05 12.53
CA PHE A 149 4.47 4.93 12.97
C PHE A 149 4.18 5.29 14.44
N ASN A 150 5.19 5.67 15.25
CA ASN A 150 5.00 6.16 16.62
C ASN A 150 4.96 7.68 16.71
N LYS A 151 5.01 8.41 15.59
CA LYS A 151 4.85 9.86 15.64
C LYS A 151 3.47 10.23 16.22
N PRO A 152 3.39 11.11 17.22
CA PRO A 152 2.13 11.45 17.88
C PRO A 152 1.04 11.97 16.95
N PHE A 153 1.41 12.67 15.87
CA PHE A 153 0.44 13.21 14.92
C PHE A 153 -0.32 12.12 14.13
N LEU A 154 0.17 10.89 14.11
CA LEU A 154 -0.48 9.74 13.47
C LEU A 154 -1.53 9.07 14.37
N ASP A 155 -1.70 9.49 15.63
CA ASP A 155 -2.58 8.80 16.57
C ASP A 155 -4.04 8.76 16.10
N LYS A 156 -4.48 9.82 15.40
CA LYS A 156 -5.78 9.89 14.73
C LYS A 156 -5.94 8.93 13.55
N GLU A 157 -4.83 8.53 12.93
CA GLU A 157 -4.81 7.60 11.78
C GLU A 157 -4.79 6.14 12.22
N VAL A 158 -4.85 5.88 13.54
CA VAL A 158 -4.89 4.53 14.08
C VAL A 158 -6.30 3.99 14.06
N LEU A 159 -6.50 2.97 13.24
CA LEU A 159 -7.75 2.21 13.17
C LEU A 159 -7.93 1.32 14.40
N TRP A 160 -6.86 0.64 14.83
CA TRP A 160 -6.92 -0.33 15.92
C TRP A 160 -5.58 -0.50 16.63
N ARG A 161 -5.63 -0.78 17.95
CA ARG A 161 -4.50 -1.14 18.81
C ARG A 161 -4.92 -2.29 19.71
N GLY A 162 -4.05 -3.28 19.87
CA GLY A 162 -4.28 -4.41 20.76
C GLY A 162 -3.26 -5.51 20.53
N GLU A 163 -3.62 -6.74 20.88
CA GLU A 163 -2.78 -7.92 20.69
C GLU A 163 -3.24 -8.74 19.48
N LEU A 164 -2.30 -9.13 18.61
CA LEU A 164 -2.51 -10.07 17.52
C LEU A 164 -1.48 -11.19 17.60
N ALA A 165 -1.96 -12.43 17.59
CA ALA A 165 -1.12 -13.64 17.66
C ALA A 165 -0.03 -13.57 18.76
N GLY A 166 -0.39 -13.08 19.95
CA GLY A 166 0.49 -12.98 21.11
C GLY A 166 1.41 -11.76 21.14
N LYS A 167 1.26 -10.79 20.23
CA LYS A 167 2.11 -9.59 20.16
C LYS A 167 1.31 -8.30 20.11
N PRO A 168 1.75 -7.23 20.79
CA PRO A 168 1.18 -5.89 20.59
C PRO A 168 1.27 -5.50 19.12
N ALA A 169 0.19 -4.95 18.58
CA ALA A 169 0.12 -4.51 17.19
C ALA A 169 -0.74 -3.25 17.06
N ARG A 170 -0.46 -2.49 16.01
CA ARG A 170 -1.21 -1.30 15.62
C ARG A 170 -1.58 -1.41 14.15
N LEU A 171 -2.85 -1.18 13.84
CA LEU A 171 -3.35 -1.06 12.48
C LEU A 171 -3.67 0.42 12.22
N LEU A 172 -3.03 1.00 11.22
CA LEU A 172 -3.27 2.37 10.78
C LEU A 172 -3.91 2.36 9.39
N TYR A 173 -4.58 3.45 9.02
CA TYR A 173 -4.95 3.70 7.63
C TYR A 173 -3.70 3.90 6.77
N ASN A 174 -3.71 3.38 5.54
CA ASN A 174 -2.73 3.80 4.56
C ASN A 174 -3.19 5.13 3.92
N LYS A 175 -2.33 6.16 3.96
CA LYS A 175 -2.64 7.48 3.39
C LYS A 175 -2.77 7.47 1.86
N PHE A 176 -2.05 6.58 1.18
CA PHE A 176 -2.10 6.40 -0.28
C PHE A 176 -2.40 4.94 -0.60
N PRO A 177 -3.64 4.50 -0.29
CA PRO A 177 -4.02 3.11 -0.40
C PRO A 177 -4.00 2.65 -1.86
N PHE A 178 -3.93 1.34 -2.00
CA PHE A 178 -3.86 0.62 -3.26
C PHE A 178 -5.10 -0.27 -3.50
N ALA A 179 -5.77 -0.64 -2.42
CA ALA A 179 -6.91 -1.53 -2.44
C ALA A 179 -7.92 -1.04 -1.38
N PRO A 180 -9.18 -1.49 -1.45
CA PRO A 180 -10.12 -1.36 -0.34
C PRO A 180 -9.52 -1.91 0.96
N LEU A 181 -9.87 -1.29 2.09
CA LEU A 181 -9.46 -1.71 3.43
C LEU A 181 -7.92 -1.81 3.61
N HIS A 182 -7.16 -1.03 2.83
CA HIS A 182 -5.71 -1.07 2.88
C HIS A 182 -5.18 -0.39 4.16
N GLY A 183 -4.63 -1.20 5.06
CA GLY A 183 -4.04 -0.75 6.31
C GLY A 183 -2.52 -0.95 6.40
N LEU A 184 -1.90 -0.28 7.36
CA LEU A 184 -0.51 -0.43 7.75
C LEU A 184 -0.47 -1.13 9.11
N LEU A 185 -0.09 -2.40 9.12
CA LEU A 185 -0.03 -3.25 10.29
C LEU A 185 1.39 -3.28 10.86
N VAL A 186 1.56 -2.70 12.04
CA VAL A 186 2.86 -2.52 12.72
C VAL A 186 2.90 -3.47 13.92
N PRO A 187 3.69 -4.56 13.87
CA PRO A 187 3.92 -5.40 15.04
C PRO A 187 4.88 -4.72 16.01
N GLU A 188 4.65 -4.94 17.30
CA GLU A 188 5.49 -4.47 18.40
C GLU A 188 5.98 -3.02 18.21
N PRO A 189 5.09 -2.04 17.98
CA PRO A 189 5.47 -0.71 17.51
C PRO A 189 6.51 -0.02 18.41
N GLU A 190 6.46 -0.26 19.71
CA GLU A 190 7.38 0.33 20.69
C GLU A 190 8.78 -0.31 20.68
N GLN A 191 8.98 -1.42 19.98
CA GLN A 191 10.31 -2.03 19.76
C GLN A 191 11.10 -1.34 18.64
N GLU A 192 10.47 -0.44 17.89
CA GLU A 192 11.12 0.40 16.89
C GLU A 192 12.01 -0.39 15.91
N ARG A 193 11.53 -1.57 15.50
CA ARG A 193 12.30 -2.45 14.62
C ARG A 193 12.45 -1.80 13.24
N PRO A 194 13.63 -1.84 12.61
CA PRO A 194 13.78 -1.38 11.23
C PRO A 194 12.94 -2.23 10.27
N GLN A 195 12.77 -1.79 9.02
CA GLN A 195 12.08 -2.56 7.97
C GLN A 195 12.98 -3.71 7.46
N LEU A 196 13.21 -4.67 8.35
CA LEU A 196 13.95 -5.89 8.11
C LEU A 196 13.18 -7.04 8.78
N LEU A 197 12.82 -8.04 8.00
CA LEU A 197 12.06 -9.19 8.49
C LEU A 197 12.98 -10.08 9.33
N THR A 198 12.48 -10.59 10.45
CA THR A 198 13.16 -11.61 11.27
C THR A 198 12.39 -12.93 11.18
N PRO A 199 12.97 -14.08 11.57
CA PRO A 199 12.22 -15.34 11.55
C PRO A 199 10.96 -15.26 12.43
N GLU A 200 11.09 -14.61 13.59
CA GLU A 200 9.98 -14.37 14.52
C GLU A 200 8.85 -13.54 13.89
N MET A 201 9.19 -12.46 13.18
CA MET A 201 8.19 -11.58 12.55
C MET A 201 7.60 -12.19 11.29
N HIS A 202 8.37 -13.04 10.59
CA HIS A 202 7.88 -13.87 9.50
C HIS A 202 6.81 -14.85 9.98
N ASP A 203 7.10 -15.62 11.04
CA ASP A 203 6.15 -16.57 11.63
C ASP A 203 4.91 -15.84 12.18
N TRP A 204 5.10 -14.66 12.80
CA TRP A 204 3.98 -13.85 13.26
C TRP A 204 3.07 -13.41 12.11
N ALA A 205 3.62 -12.87 11.03
CA ALA A 205 2.85 -12.43 9.86
C ALA A 205 2.11 -13.60 9.20
N TRP A 206 2.75 -14.77 9.10
CA TRP A 206 2.12 -15.99 8.61
C TRP A 206 0.89 -16.38 9.42
N ARG A 207 1.01 -16.42 10.76
CA ARG A 207 -0.12 -16.77 11.64
C ARG A 207 -1.25 -15.75 11.59
N VAL A 208 -0.91 -14.45 11.56
CA VAL A 208 -1.91 -13.38 11.46
C VAL A 208 -2.67 -13.49 10.13
N ALA A 209 -1.95 -13.64 9.01
CA ALA A 209 -2.56 -13.75 7.69
C ALA A 209 -3.45 -15.00 7.57
N GLY A 210 -2.96 -16.17 8.00
CA GLY A 210 -3.74 -17.41 7.96
C GLY A 210 -5.02 -17.34 8.82
N ALA A 211 -4.92 -16.81 10.04
CA ALA A 211 -6.08 -16.66 10.92
C ALA A 211 -7.10 -15.65 10.37
N ALA A 212 -6.63 -14.51 9.85
CA ALA A 212 -7.51 -13.49 9.26
C ALA A 212 -8.16 -13.99 7.96
N ALA A 213 -7.43 -14.70 7.09
CA ALA A 213 -7.97 -15.26 5.86
C ALA A 213 -9.06 -16.32 6.10
N ALA A 214 -9.02 -17.03 7.23
CA ALA A 214 -10.09 -17.95 7.62
C ALA A 214 -11.42 -17.23 7.95
N ALA A 215 -11.36 -15.98 8.40
CA ALA A 215 -12.53 -15.16 8.73
C ALA A 215 -12.92 -14.16 7.64
N ILE A 216 -11.96 -13.80 6.77
CA ILE A 216 -12.09 -12.77 5.74
C ILE A 216 -11.49 -13.32 4.44
N ALA A 217 -12.36 -13.83 3.56
CA ALA A 217 -11.95 -14.31 2.26
C ALA A 217 -11.21 -13.20 1.48
N GLY A 218 -10.05 -13.55 0.91
CA GLY A 218 -9.22 -12.62 0.15
C GLY A 218 -8.40 -11.64 0.99
N PHE A 219 -8.36 -11.80 2.32
CA PHE A 219 -7.43 -11.08 3.17
C PHE A 219 -5.99 -11.52 2.88
N GLY A 220 -5.08 -10.54 2.87
CA GLY A 220 -3.65 -10.78 2.81
C GLY A 220 -2.84 -9.73 3.54
N LEU A 221 -1.60 -10.09 3.88
CA LEU A 221 -0.57 -9.16 4.32
C LEU A 221 0.51 -9.09 3.25
N ALA A 222 0.79 -7.91 2.75
CA ALA A 222 1.93 -7.66 1.89
C ALA A 222 3.11 -7.08 2.68
N TYR A 223 4.32 -7.35 2.22
CA TYR A 223 5.53 -6.76 2.78
C TYR A 223 6.49 -6.36 1.65
N ASN A 224 7.03 -5.15 1.78
CA ASN A 224 8.11 -4.64 0.97
C ASN A 224 9.39 -4.71 1.82
N SER A 225 10.42 -5.42 1.38
CA SER A 225 11.74 -5.30 2.02
C SER A 225 12.27 -3.87 1.85
N PHE A 226 13.21 -3.46 2.70
CA PHE A 226 14.00 -2.27 2.38
C PHE A 226 14.68 -2.45 1.01
N GLY A 227 14.70 -1.39 0.20
CA GLY A 227 15.09 -1.47 -1.22
C GLY A 227 14.00 -2.02 -2.16
N ALA A 228 12.82 -2.42 -1.67
CA ALA A 228 11.65 -2.84 -2.47
C ALA A 228 10.47 -1.87 -2.39
N PHE A 229 10.77 -0.58 -2.51
CA PHE A 229 9.79 0.50 -2.36
C PHE A 229 9.10 0.51 -0.98
N ALA A 230 9.75 -0.07 0.03
CA ALA A 230 9.38 0.19 1.42
C ALA A 230 9.67 1.65 1.73
N SER A 231 8.62 2.36 2.13
CA SER A 231 8.61 3.83 2.17
C SER A 231 8.87 4.39 3.56
N VAL A 232 8.94 3.50 4.54
CA VAL A 232 9.13 3.79 5.96
C VAL A 232 10.08 2.74 6.51
N ASN A 233 11.09 3.16 7.26
CA ASN A 233 12.00 2.24 7.94
C ASN A 233 11.57 1.96 9.37
N HIS A 234 10.36 1.42 9.50
CA HIS A 234 9.80 0.90 10.73
C HIS A 234 9.00 -0.34 10.31
N LEU A 235 9.33 -1.50 10.85
CA LEU A 235 8.73 -2.78 10.49
C LEU A 235 7.21 -2.68 10.39
N HIS A 236 6.68 -2.88 9.19
CA HIS A 236 5.25 -2.90 8.93
C HIS A 236 4.91 -3.81 7.76
N PHE A 237 3.66 -4.27 7.81
CA PHE A 237 2.99 -5.02 6.76
C PHE A 237 1.83 -4.18 6.21
N GLN A 238 1.44 -4.43 4.98
CA GLN A 238 0.31 -3.79 4.32
C GLN A 238 -0.84 -4.79 4.31
N SER A 239 -1.90 -4.55 5.09
CA SER A 239 -3.10 -5.39 5.04
C SER A 239 -3.98 -4.98 3.87
N PHE A 240 -4.64 -5.93 3.22
CA PHE A 240 -5.59 -5.67 2.16
C PHE A 240 -6.66 -6.78 2.10
N VAL A 241 -7.78 -6.49 1.47
CA VAL A 241 -8.83 -7.48 1.15
C VAL A 241 -9.16 -7.36 -0.34
N ARG A 242 -9.24 -8.50 -1.03
CA ARG A 242 -9.55 -8.55 -2.47
C ARG A 242 -10.53 -9.67 -2.78
N ASP A 243 -11.45 -9.42 -3.73
CA ASP A 243 -12.38 -10.45 -4.19
C ASP A 243 -11.74 -11.44 -5.18
N ALA A 244 -10.64 -11.04 -5.82
CA ALA A 244 -9.90 -11.86 -6.76
C ALA A 244 -8.42 -11.98 -6.34
N PRO A 245 -7.81 -13.17 -6.54
CA PRO A 245 -6.38 -13.35 -6.35
C PRO A 245 -5.56 -12.37 -7.18
N LEU A 246 -4.38 -12.02 -6.69
CA LEU A 246 -3.37 -11.28 -7.44
C LEU A 246 -2.89 -12.14 -8.63
N PRO A 247 -2.54 -11.55 -9.77
CA PRO A 247 -2.02 -12.30 -10.92
C PRO A 247 -0.85 -13.23 -10.61
N ALA A 248 0.08 -12.82 -9.74
CA ALA A 248 1.20 -13.66 -9.32
C ALA A 248 0.77 -14.87 -8.46
N GLN A 249 -0.36 -14.79 -7.76
CA GLN A 249 -0.91 -15.90 -6.98
C GLN A 249 -1.58 -16.96 -7.86
N ALA A 250 -1.91 -16.63 -9.12
CA ALA A 250 -2.51 -17.58 -10.06
C ALA A 250 -1.54 -18.70 -10.50
N GLY A 251 -0.25 -18.60 -10.17
CA GLY A 251 0.74 -19.66 -10.42
C GLY A 251 1.06 -19.89 -11.90
N ALA A 252 0.95 -18.84 -12.72
CA ALA A 252 1.28 -18.91 -14.14
C ALA A 252 2.77 -19.26 -14.34
N ALA A 253 3.05 -20.31 -15.12
CA ALA A 253 4.40 -20.85 -15.29
C ALA A 253 5.39 -19.84 -15.91
N ALA A 254 4.90 -18.87 -16.68
CA ALA A 254 5.72 -17.85 -17.33
C ALA A 254 5.65 -16.48 -16.65
N TYR A 255 5.34 -16.43 -15.35
CA TYR A 255 5.39 -15.16 -14.61
C TYR A 255 6.80 -14.52 -14.76
N PRO A 256 6.92 -13.21 -15.05
CA PRO A 256 8.21 -12.61 -15.43
C PRO A 256 9.26 -12.56 -14.31
N LEU A 257 8.81 -12.72 -13.07
CA LEU A 257 9.64 -12.75 -11.88
C LEU A 257 9.66 -14.17 -11.30
N ALA A 258 10.75 -14.53 -10.61
CA ALA A 258 10.91 -15.82 -9.95
C ALA A 258 10.04 -15.94 -8.68
N ALA A 259 8.73 -15.80 -8.83
CA ALA A 259 7.74 -15.89 -7.76
C ALA A 259 7.63 -17.33 -7.25
N GLN A 260 7.74 -17.50 -5.93
CA GLN A 260 7.78 -18.79 -5.25
C GLN A 260 6.65 -18.89 -4.25
N ARG A 261 5.82 -19.91 -4.38
CA ARG A 261 4.75 -20.21 -3.41
C ARG A 261 5.26 -21.21 -2.38
N HIS A 262 5.27 -20.80 -1.12
CA HIS A 262 5.66 -21.60 0.02
C HIS A 262 4.44 -21.93 0.89
N ARG A 263 4.35 -23.17 1.34
CA ARG A 263 3.29 -23.65 2.26
C ARG A 263 3.82 -24.06 3.64
N ASP A 264 5.14 -24.09 3.79
CA ASP A 264 5.81 -24.33 5.06
C ASP A 264 6.58 -23.07 5.48
N THR A 265 6.35 -22.61 6.71
CA THR A 265 6.95 -21.36 7.23
C THR A 265 8.48 -21.48 7.41
N ARG A 266 8.99 -22.68 7.70
CA ARG A 266 10.43 -22.88 7.91
C ARG A 266 11.18 -22.95 6.59
N GLU A 267 10.60 -23.64 5.60
CA GLU A 267 11.09 -23.63 4.22
C GLU A 267 11.13 -22.20 3.67
N ALA A 268 10.01 -21.46 3.78
CA ALA A 268 9.93 -20.06 3.38
C ALA A 268 11.05 -19.21 4.00
N TRP A 269 11.30 -19.38 5.30
CA TRP A 269 12.37 -18.67 5.98
C TRP A 269 13.76 -19.03 5.44
N PHE A 270 14.03 -20.28 5.10
CA PHE A 270 15.31 -20.69 4.52
C PHE A 270 15.62 -19.92 3.22
N HIS A 271 14.61 -19.75 2.37
CA HIS A 271 14.74 -18.94 1.14
C HIS A 271 14.90 -17.45 1.44
N LEU A 272 14.14 -16.91 2.40
CA LEU A 272 14.28 -15.52 2.85
C LEU A 272 15.67 -15.22 3.40
N ASP A 273 16.23 -16.10 4.24
CA ASP A 273 17.57 -15.96 4.81
C ASP A 273 18.67 -16.01 3.73
N ALA A 274 18.48 -16.82 2.67
CA ALA A 274 19.36 -16.80 1.51
C ALA A 274 19.34 -15.43 0.81
N LEU A 275 18.16 -14.82 0.61
CA LEU A 275 18.03 -13.48 0.04
C LEU A 275 18.66 -12.42 0.95
N HIS A 276 18.55 -12.56 2.27
CA HIS A 276 19.16 -11.64 3.22
C HIS A 276 20.69 -11.66 3.12
N ARG A 277 21.29 -12.85 3.09
CA ARG A 277 22.73 -13.02 2.91
C ARG A 277 23.23 -12.50 1.56
N ALA A 278 22.42 -12.61 0.51
CA ALA A 278 22.72 -12.07 -0.81
C ALA A 278 22.46 -10.55 -0.93
N GLY A 279 21.77 -9.93 0.03
CA GLY A 279 21.32 -8.55 -0.06
C GLY A 279 20.28 -8.33 -1.18
N THR A 280 19.54 -9.36 -1.56
CA THR A 280 18.53 -9.30 -2.62
C THR A 280 17.21 -8.76 -2.04
N ALA A 281 16.65 -7.73 -2.67
CA ALA A 281 15.36 -7.19 -2.25
C ALA A 281 14.21 -8.12 -2.66
N TYR A 282 13.10 -8.04 -1.95
CA TYR A 282 11.96 -8.93 -2.17
C TYR A 282 10.64 -8.29 -1.75
N ASN A 283 9.56 -8.80 -2.35
CA ASN A 283 8.20 -8.56 -1.91
C ASN A 283 7.58 -9.87 -1.44
N LEU A 284 6.66 -9.76 -0.48
CA LEU A 284 5.94 -10.90 0.09
C LEU A 284 4.45 -10.63 0.06
N ILE A 285 3.67 -11.68 -0.18
CA ILE A 285 2.24 -11.74 0.10
C ILE A 285 1.96 -12.96 0.95
N TYR A 286 1.52 -12.74 2.18
CA TYR A 286 0.97 -13.77 3.07
C TYR A 286 -0.54 -13.82 2.89
N ASP A 287 -1.09 -15.02 2.80
CA ASP A 287 -2.53 -15.27 2.69
C ASP A 287 -2.91 -16.61 3.33
N GLY A 288 -4.14 -17.07 3.10
CA GLY A 288 -4.67 -18.32 3.67
C GLY A 288 -3.93 -19.60 3.24
N ASP A 289 -3.24 -19.62 2.10
CA ASP A 289 -2.49 -20.82 1.65
C ASP A 289 -0.97 -20.69 1.81
N GLY A 290 -0.49 -19.64 2.49
CA GLY A 290 0.90 -19.50 2.88
C GLY A 290 1.54 -18.20 2.39
N LEU A 291 2.74 -18.31 1.82
CA LEU A 291 3.55 -17.16 1.39
C LEU A 291 3.82 -17.21 -0.11
N LEU A 292 3.59 -16.10 -0.80
CA LEU A 292 4.20 -15.81 -2.09
C LEU A 292 5.42 -14.92 -1.89
N LEU A 293 6.60 -15.43 -2.26
CA LEU A 293 7.89 -14.73 -2.23
C LEU A 293 8.28 -14.30 -3.64
N ILE A 294 8.58 -13.01 -3.84
CA ILE A 294 8.98 -12.45 -5.12
C ILE A 294 10.33 -11.73 -4.96
N PRO A 295 11.46 -12.41 -5.26
CA PRO A 295 12.77 -11.76 -5.34
C PRO A 295 12.80 -10.75 -6.49
N ARG A 296 13.50 -9.62 -6.29
CA ARG A 296 13.60 -8.55 -7.29
C ARG A 296 14.86 -7.70 -7.15
N ALA A 297 15.24 -7.03 -8.22
CA ALA A 297 16.32 -6.05 -8.25
C ALA A 297 15.97 -4.86 -7.35
N ARG A 298 16.94 -4.21 -6.69
CA ARG A 298 16.69 -3.13 -5.73
C ARG A 298 16.18 -1.86 -6.44
N GLN A 299 15.50 -1.04 -5.66
CA GLN A 299 15.12 0.31 -6.08
C GLN A 299 16.38 1.11 -6.45
N GLY A 300 16.33 1.76 -7.61
CA GLY A 300 17.45 2.51 -8.18
C GLY A 300 18.43 1.67 -9.00
N GLU A 301 18.28 0.34 -9.05
CA GLU A 301 19.04 -0.53 -10.00
C GLU A 301 18.32 -0.65 -11.34
N VAL A 302 16.99 -0.49 -11.33
CA VAL A 302 16.13 -0.55 -12.50
C VAL A 302 15.47 0.81 -12.66
N ALA A 303 15.58 1.42 -13.84
CA ALA A 303 14.90 2.68 -14.14
C ALA A 303 13.36 2.51 -14.07
N LEU A 304 12.65 3.52 -13.57
CA LEU A 304 11.19 3.45 -13.55
C LEU A 304 10.62 3.62 -14.97
N GLU A 305 9.49 2.97 -15.21
CA GLU A 305 8.66 3.27 -16.38
C GLU A 305 8.06 4.67 -16.24
N ALA A 306 7.91 5.40 -17.35
CA ALA A 306 7.35 6.76 -17.31
C ALA A 306 5.92 6.80 -16.74
N TRP A 307 5.16 5.72 -16.92
CA TRP A 307 3.79 5.56 -16.43
C TRP A 307 3.70 5.07 -14.97
N SER A 308 4.83 4.75 -14.31
CA SER A 308 4.86 4.14 -12.98
C SER A 308 5.64 4.98 -11.96
N GLY A 309 5.03 5.20 -10.79
CA GLY A 309 5.67 5.84 -9.64
C GLY A 309 6.56 4.91 -8.80
N GLY A 310 6.58 3.61 -9.11
CA GLY A 310 7.32 2.60 -8.35
C GLY A 310 6.73 1.20 -8.48
N PHE A 311 7.54 0.19 -8.18
CA PHE A 311 7.12 -1.22 -8.23
C PHE A 311 7.18 -1.85 -6.82
N GLY A 312 6.17 -1.56 -6.01
CA GLY A 312 5.97 -2.20 -4.71
C GLY A 312 5.34 -3.59 -4.86
N TRP A 313 4.89 -4.18 -3.74
CA TRP A 313 4.29 -5.51 -3.73
C TRP A 313 3.14 -5.68 -4.72
N SER A 314 2.31 -4.65 -4.92
CA SER A 314 1.14 -4.71 -5.81
C SER A 314 1.55 -4.87 -7.26
N GLU A 315 2.46 -4.02 -7.72
CA GLU A 315 2.95 -4.05 -9.09
C GLU A 315 3.74 -5.33 -9.33
N MET A 316 4.59 -5.74 -8.39
CA MET A 316 5.32 -7.01 -8.43
C MET A 316 4.41 -8.24 -8.41
N ALA A 317 3.16 -8.10 -7.93
CA ALA A 317 2.14 -9.13 -7.97
C ALA A 317 1.23 -9.06 -9.20
N GLY A 318 1.46 -8.09 -10.10
CA GLY A 318 0.77 -7.95 -11.38
C GLY A 318 -0.44 -7.02 -11.38
N VAL A 319 -0.57 -6.18 -10.36
CA VAL A 319 -1.62 -5.15 -10.31
C VAL A 319 -0.97 -3.77 -10.34
N PHE A 320 -1.22 -3.02 -11.40
CA PHE A 320 -0.49 -1.79 -11.71
C PHE A 320 -1.38 -0.56 -11.55
N ALA A 321 -0.94 0.41 -10.75
CA ALA A 321 -1.58 1.71 -10.66
C ALA A 321 -0.99 2.68 -11.69
N VAL A 322 -1.85 3.31 -12.48
CA VAL A 322 -1.50 4.36 -13.45
C VAL A 322 -2.30 5.63 -13.16
N SER A 323 -1.74 6.78 -13.52
CA SER A 323 -2.39 8.08 -13.33
C SER A 323 -2.77 8.81 -14.61
N SER A 324 -2.33 8.30 -15.77
CA SER A 324 -2.73 8.82 -17.08
C SER A 324 -3.90 8.01 -17.63
N ARG A 325 -4.87 8.70 -18.25
CA ARG A 325 -5.95 8.04 -18.99
C ARG A 325 -5.43 7.31 -20.22
N ASP A 326 -4.41 7.86 -20.88
CA ASP A 326 -3.81 7.26 -22.06
C ASP A 326 -3.09 5.96 -21.70
N ASP A 327 -2.28 5.96 -20.63
CA ASP A 327 -1.62 4.74 -20.14
C ASP A 327 -2.64 3.70 -19.70
N PHE A 328 -3.70 4.12 -18.99
CA PHE A 328 -4.79 3.23 -18.60
C PHE A 328 -5.47 2.60 -19.82
N ALA A 329 -5.70 3.34 -20.91
CA ALA A 329 -6.35 2.84 -22.11
C ALA A 329 -5.44 1.95 -22.97
N THR A 330 -4.14 2.26 -23.03
CA THR A 330 -3.23 1.72 -24.06
C THR A 330 -2.26 0.66 -23.58
N LEU A 331 -1.89 0.61 -22.28
CA LEU A 331 -0.94 -0.39 -21.78
C LEU A 331 -1.45 -1.82 -21.98
N ASP A 332 -0.63 -2.68 -22.55
CA ASP A 332 -1.00 -4.04 -22.91
C ASP A 332 -0.15 -5.10 -22.19
N GLY A 333 -0.48 -6.37 -22.42
CA GLY A 333 0.21 -7.50 -21.79
C GLY A 333 1.70 -7.53 -22.07
N PRO A 334 2.14 -7.38 -23.34
CA PRO A 334 3.55 -7.27 -23.70
C PRO A 334 4.29 -6.15 -22.96
N ALA A 335 3.73 -4.94 -22.89
CA ALA A 335 4.36 -3.81 -22.21
C ALA A 335 4.52 -4.08 -20.71
N LEU A 336 3.47 -4.57 -20.04
CA LEU A 336 3.51 -4.89 -18.61
C LEU A 336 4.48 -6.03 -18.29
N ARG A 337 4.50 -7.07 -19.13
CA ARG A 337 5.45 -8.17 -19.01
C ARG A 337 6.89 -7.69 -19.13
N ALA A 338 7.18 -6.88 -20.15
CA ALA A 338 8.52 -6.33 -20.37
C ALA A 338 8.95 -5.46 -19.19
N ALA A 339 8.06 -4.61 -18.67
CA ALA A 339 8.31 -3.79 -17.50
C ALA A 339 8.63 -4.64 -16.26
N LEU A 340 7.86 -5.71 -15.99
CA LEU A 340 8.13 -6.63 -14.87
C LEU A 340 9.45 -7.40 -15.03
N ALA A 341 9.74 -7.92 -16.23
CA ALA A 341 10.92 -8.74 -16.48
C ALA A 341 12.23 -8.00 -16.14
N ARG A 342 12.24 -6.66 -16.25
CA ARG A 342 13.40 -5.83 -15.89
C ARG A 342 13.75 -5.86 -14.40
N TRP A 343 12.84 -6.32 -13.55
CA TRP A 343 13.05 -6.43 -12.11
C TRP A 343 13.53 -7.82 -11.66
N ALA A 344 13.68 -8.78 -12.58
CA ALA A 344 14.19 -10.12 -12.26
C ALA A 344 15.67 -10.06 -11.81
N VAL A 345 16.07 -11.01 -10.97
CA VAL A 345 17.43 -11.15 -10.38
C VAL A 345 17.96 -12.57 -10.45
#